data_AF-A0A7J5ZL84-F1
#
_entry.id   AF-A0A7J5ZL84-F1
#
_cell.length_a   1.000
_cell.length_b   1.000
_cell.length_c   1.000
_cell.angle_alpha   90.00
_cell.angle_beta   90.00
_cell.angle_gamma   90.00
#
_symmetry.space_group_name_H-M   'P 1'
#
loop_
_entity.id
_entity.type
_entity.pdbx_description
1 polymer ?
#
loop_
_entity_poly.entity_id
_entity_poly.type
_entity_poly.pdbx_seq_one_letter_code
_entity_poly.pdbx_strand_id
1 'polypeptide(L)'
;MEETEQSEKTFTDMDRMKTARLQDLVMSSMDDLVEHVNETRRICKDLLNQGLLSEDKYRTIVAAPSTQDRMKQLFHALSSKGQHGRYALYRLLQEHEPELTLQLVLEQHGMKERDGFYNLLFHCEPLLYRELEKDRVFQMFDVDKENNKLVHLLLEERWRELESNEKQVEKEKEELRKARNYLEKQQAKIDLERMQVLKMKLELKEFCGKQERCSFSLGKKRRE
;
A
#
# COMPACT_ATOMS: atom_id res chain seq x y z
N MET A 1 34.73 -2.88 21.74
CA MET A 1 34.02 -1.67 21.26
C MET A 1 34.33 -1.33 19.80
N GLU A 2 35.28 -2.00 19.13
CA GLU A 2 35.54 -1.79 17.69
C GLU A 2 34.69 -2.69 16.77
N GLU A 3 34.15 -3.82 17.25
CA GLU A 3 33.37 -4.76 16.42
C GLU A 3 31.97 -4.27 16.05
N THR A 4 31.36 -3.40 16.87
CA THR A 4 30.05 -2.80 16.60
C THR A 4 30.09 -1.70 15.54
N GLU A 5 31.21 -0.96 15.41
CA GLU A 5 31.37 0.07 14.38
C GLU A 5 31.64 -0.53 12.98
N GLN A 6 32.23 -1.73 12.91
CA GLN A 6 32.45 -2.43 11.64
C GLN A 6 31.18 -3.08 11.09
N SER A 7 30.23 -3.51 11.93
CA SER A 7 28.96 -4.08 11.46
C SER A 7 27.97 -3.03 10.95
N GLU A 8 27.97 -1.82 11.51
CA GLU A 8 27.15 -0.70 11.00
C GLU A 8 27.67 -0.16 9.66
N LYS A 9 28.99 -0.20 9.46
CA LYS A 9 29.63 0.23 8.21
C LYS A 9 29.35 -0.71 7.03
N THR A 10 29.29 -2.02 7.27
CA THR A 10 28.96 -3.00 6.22
C THR A 10 27.46 -3.02 5.89
N PHE A 11 26.58 -2.74 6.85
CA PHE A 11 25.13 -2.63 6.63
C PHE A 11 24.78 -1.45 5.71
N THR A 12 25.44 -0.30 5.90
CA THR A 12 25.21 0.91 5.08
C THR A 12 25.76 0.81 3.65
N ASP A 13 26.86 0.09 3.44
CA ASP A 13 27.38 -0.17 2.08
C ASP A 13 26.54 -1.23 1.31
N MET A 14 25.89 -2.15 2.02
CA MET A 14 25.00 -3.15 1.42
C MET A 14 23.72 -2.53 0.85
N ASP A 15 23.09 -1.60 1.58
CA ASP A 15 21.91 -0.87 1.09
C ASP A 15 22.25 0.05 -0.08
N ARG A 16 23.47 0.61 -0.11
CA ARG A 16 24.00 1.36 -1.26
C ARG A 16 24.19 0.48 -2.49
N MET A 17 24.65 -0.76 -2.32
CA MET A 17 24.81 -1.72 -3.42
C MET A 17 23.46 -2.20 -3.99
N LYS A 18 22.47 -2.47 -3.12
CA LYS A 18 21.10 -2.85 -3.54
C LYS A 18 20.42 -1.72 -4.31
N THR A 19 20.56 -0.49 -3.83
CA THR A 19 19.99 0.69 -4.52
C THR A 19 20.67 0.97 -5.86
N ALA A 20 21.97 0.74 -6.00
CA ALA A 20 22.68 0.89 -7.28
C ALA A 20 22.15 -0.04 -8.38
N ARG A 21 21.91 -1.34 -8.07
CA ARG A 21 21.42 -2.32 -9.06
C ARG A 21 19.98 -2.05 -9.51
N LEU A 22 19.13 -1.58 -8.60
CA LEU A 22 17.75 -1.19 -8.92
C LEU A 22 17.70 0.12 -9.72
N GLN A 23 18.67 1.02 -9.55
CA GLN A 23 18.77 2.26 -10.31
C GLN A 23 19.23 2.02 -11.76
N ASP A 24 20.14 1.07 -11.97
CA ASP A 24 20.57 0.69 -13.31
C ASP A 24 19.45 -0.03 -14.08
N LEU A 25 18.59 -0.78 -13.38
CA LEU A 25 17.38 -1.38 -13.95
C LEU A 25 16.45 -0.33 -14.58
N VAL A 26 16.14 0.74 -13.87
CA VAL A 26 15.25 1.81 -14.36
C VAL A 26 15.81 2.47 -15.62
N MET A 27 17.13 2.56 -15.74
CA MET A 27 17.77 3.11 -16.92
C MET A 27 17.89 2.10 -18.07
N SER A 28 18.06 0.81 -17.77
CA SER A 28 18.10 -0.24 -18.80
C SER A 28 16.73 -0.54 -19.39
N SER A 29 15.66 -0.27 -18.66
CA SER A 29 14.27 -0.46 -19.10
C SER A 29 13.60 0.87 -19.48
N MET A 30 14.39 1.83 -19.96
CA MET A 30 13.92 3.16 -20.34
C MET A 30 12.87 3.11 -21.45
N ASP A 31 13.04 2.23 -22.43
CA ASP A 31 12.10 2.09 -23.55
C ASP A 31 10.74 1.55 -23.07
N ASP A 32 10.75 0.54 -22.18
CA ASP A 32 9.52 -0.04 -21.61
C ASP A 32 8.79 0.98 -20.72
N LEU A 33 9.53 1.73 -19.89
CA LEU A 33 8.97 2.81 -19.06
C LEU A 33 8.36 3.93 -19.89
N VAL A 34 9.00 4.30 -21.01
CA VAL A 34 8.48 5.34 -21.89
C VAL A 34 7.14 4.93 -22.49
N GLU A 35 6.94 3.65 -22.81
CA GLU A 35 5.71 3.15 -23.41
C GLU A 35 4.55 2.99 -22.41
N HIS A 36 4.85 2.65 -21.15
CA HIS A 36 3.82 2.21 -20.20
C HIS A 36 3.52 3.19 -19.05
N VAL A 37 4.37 4.20 -18.81
CA VAL A 37 4.12 5.20 -17.76
C VAL A 37 2.96 6.11 -18.15
N ASN A 38 1.96 6.22 -17.28
CA ASN A 38 0.77 7.05 -17.45
C ASN A 38 0.78 8.29 -16.54
N GLU A 39 1.39 8.21 -15.36
CA GLU A 39 1.35 9.24 -14.32
C GLU A 39 2.52 10.24 -14.39
N THR A 40 3.13 10.42 -15.58
CA THR A 40 4.32 11.28 -15.76
C THR A 40 4.13 12.71 -15.24
N ARG A 41 2.91 13.26 -15.29
CA ARG A 41 2.63 14.61 -14.76
C ARG A 41 2.74 14.68 -13.24
N ARG A 42 2.28 13.65 -12.52
CA ARG A 42 2.38 13.58 -11.06
C ARG A 42 3.83 13.40 -10.64
N ILE A 43 4.53 12.47 -11.28
CA ILE A 43 5.97 12.23 -11.07
C ILE A 43 6.76 13.53 -11.29
N CYS A 44 6.49 14.28 -12.37
CA CYS A 44 7.16 15.56 -12.64
C CYS A 44 6.88 16.61 -11.57
N LYS A 45 5.65 16.69 -11.07
CA LYS A 45 5.26 17.64 -10.02
C LYS A 45 5.99 17.32 -8.71
N ASP A 46 6.11 16.05 -8.36
CA ASP A 46 6.78 15.64 -7.13
C ASP A 46 8.29 15.85 -7.21
N LEU A 47 8.90 15.63 -8.38
CA LEU A 47 10.31 15.96 -8.61
C LEU A 47 10.59 17.47 -8.56
N LEU A 48 9.65 18.30 -8.99
CA LEU A 48 9.73 19.76 -8.81
C LEU A 48 9.66 20.12 -7.32
N ASN A 49 8.70 19.54 -6.58
CA ASN A 49 8.55 19.77 -5.13
C ASN A 49 9.78 19.33 -4.33
N GLN A 50 10.48 18.28 -4.80
CA GLN A 50 11.73 17.78 -4.22
C GLN A 50 12.97 18.58 -4.65
N GLY A 51 12.82 19.60 -5.50
CA GLY A 51 13.93 20.43 -5.99
C GLY A 51 14.85 19.73 -6.99
N LEU A 52 14.44 18.58 -7.54
CA LEU A 52 15.21 17.80 -8.50
C LEU A 52 15.01 18.29 -9.94
N LEU A 53 13.86 18.92 -10.21
CA LEU A 53 13.59 19.66 -11.43
C LEU A 53 13.53 21.16 -11.14
N SER A 54 14.05 21.96 -12.07
CA SER A 54 13.76 23.40 -12.08
C SER A 54 12.39 23.66 -12.69
N GLU A 55 11.77 24.77 -12.31
CA GLU A 55 10.48 25.23 -12.84
C GLU A 55 10.47 25.28 -14.38
N ASP A 56 11.57 25.74 -15.00
CA ASP A 56 11.71 25.80 -16.46
C ASP A 56 11.71 24.41 -17.11
N LYS A 57 12.40 23.44 -16.48
CA LYS A 57 12.43 22.05 -16.96
C LYS A 57 11.08 21.38 -16.76
N TYR A 58 10.43 21.60 -15.62
CA TYR A 58 9.08 21.13 -15.36
C TYR A 58 8.09 21.62 -16.43
N ARG A 59 8.07 22.92 -16.72
CA ARG A 59 7.18 23.50 -17.74
C ARG A 59 7.44 22.92 -19.13
N THR A 60 8.71 22.77 -19.50
CA THR A 60 9.12 22.17 -20.78
C THR A 60 8.61 20.74 -20.90
N ILE A 61 8.80 19.93 -19.85
CA ILE A 61 8.36 18.54 -19.83
C ILE A 61 6.83 18.49 -19.91
N VAL A 62 6.09 19.18 -19.05
CA VAL A 62 4.62 19.12 -19.03
C VAL A 62 3.98 19.59 -20.34
N ALA A 63 4.61 20.57 -21.00
CA ALA A 63 4.18 21.09 -22.30
C ALA A 63 4.36 20.09 -23.46
N ALA A 64 5.12 19.00 -23.28
CA ALA A 64 5.30 18.01 -24.33
C ALA A 64 3.95 17.35 -24.70
N PRO A 65 3.74 17.03 -26.00
CA PRO A 65 2.43 16.64 -26.52
C PRO A 65 2.01 15.24 -26.05
N SER A 66 2.94 14.27 -26.01
CA SER A 66 2.66 12.89 -25.63
C SER A 66 3.26 12.54 -24.26
N THR A 67 2.67 11.55 -23.56
CA THR A 67 3.22 11.04 -22.29
C THR A 67 4.61 10.43 -22.48
N GLN A 68 4.84 9.76 -23.61
CA GLN A 68 6.13 9.21 -24.02
C GLN A 68 7.20 10.32 -24.12
N ASP A 69 6.89 11.43 -24.78
CA ASP A 69 7.83 12.56 -24.92
C ASP A 69 8.12 13.21 -23.56
N ARG A 70 7.11 13.28 -22.67
CA ARG A 70 7.30 13.75 -21.29
C ARG A 70 8.30 12.86 -20.55
N MET A 71 8.12 11.54 -20.65
CA MET A 71 8.98 10.58 -19.94
C MET A 71 10.41 10.60 -20.48
N LYS A 72 10.60 10.67 -21.80
CA LYS A 72 11.93 10.81 -22.42
C LYS A 72 12.65 12.08 -21.95
N GLN A 73 11.95 13.22 -21.94
CA GLN A 73 12.52 14.47 -21.47
C GLN A 73 12.82 14.45 -19.97
N LEU A 74 11.97 13.78 -19.18
CA LEU A 74 12.19 13.57 -17.75
C LEU A 74 13.47 12.75 -17.50
N PHE A 75 13.64 11.64 -18.21
CA PHE A 75 14.86 10.83 -18.15
C PHE A 75 16.11 11.64 -18.49
N HIS A 76 16.06 12.44 -19.56
CA HIS A 76 17.19 13.29 -19.92
C HIS A 76 17.49 14.33 -18.83
N ALA A 77 16.46 14.94 -18.23
CA ALA A 77 16.63 15.91 -17.15
C ALA A 77 17.29 15.26 -15.93
N LEU A 78 16.84 14.07 -15.54
CA LEU A 78 17.34 13.35 -14.37
C LEU A 78 18.69 12.66 -14.59
N SER A 79 19.01 12.30 -15.83
CA SER A 79 20.34 11.76 -16.19
C SER A 79 21.45 12.75 -15.85
N SER A 80 21.19 14.06 -15.97
CA SER A 80 22.14 15.11 -15.58
C SER A 80 22.37 15.21 -14.06
N LYS A 81 21.48 14.63 -13.24
CA LYS A 81 21.56 14.60 -11.77
C LYS A 81 22.24 13.33 -11.24
N GLY A 82 22.74 12.46 -12.12
CA GLY A 82 23.43 11.21 -11.75
C GLY A 82 22.54 10.25 -10.95
N GLN A 83 23.14 9.50 -10.03
CA GLN A 83 22.44 8.48 -9.22
C GLN A 83 21.27 9.05 -8.42
N HIS A 84 21.39 10.27 -7.91
CA HIS A 84 20.35 10.86 -7.08
C HIS A 84 19.04 11.08 -7.86
N GLY A 85 19.13 11.54 -9.12
CA GLY A 85 17.96 11.69 -9.99
C GLY A 85 17.30 10.36 -10.34
N ARG A 86 18.11 9.31 -10.60
CA ARG A 86 17.61 7.95 -10.90
C ARG A 86 16.88 7.33 -9.73
N TYR A 87 17.43 7.47 -8.53
CA TYR A 87 16.83 6.94 -7.31
C TYR A 87 15.49 7.62 -6.98
N ALA A 88 15.42 8.94 -7.12
CA ALA A 88 14.17 9.67 -6.91
C ALA A 88 13.08 9.25 -7.91
N LEU A 89 13.45 9.03 -9.17
CA LEU A 89 12.52 8.52 -10.18
C LEU A 89 12.00 7.12 -9.82
N TYR A 90 12.89 6.20 -9.45
CA TYR A 90 12.49 4.84 -9.04
C TYR A 90 11.50 4.87 -7.86
N ARG A 91 11.78 5.67 -6.84
CA ARG A 91 10.90 5.81 -5.68
C ARG A 91 9.51 6.33 -6.08
N LEU A 92 9.46 7.33 -6.95
CA LEU A 92 8.18 7.89 -7.41
C LEU A 92 7.43 6.92 -8.33
N LEU A 93 8.13 6.11 -9.11
CA LEU A 93 7.52 5.01 -9.87
C LEU A 93 6.91 3.97 -8.91
N GLN A 94 7.59 3.61 -7.83
CA GLN A 94 7.02 2.71 -6.81
C GLN A 94 5.76 3.26 -6.15
N GLU A 95 5.69 4.58 -5.95
CA GLU A 95 4.57 5.24 -5.29
C GLU A 95 3.37 5.42 -6.22
N HIS A 96 3.60 5.86 -7.46
CA HIS A 96 2.52 6.20 -8.40
C HIS A 96 2.15 5.05 -9.34
N GLU A 97 3.10 4.16 -9.64
CA GLU A 97 2.93 3.04 -10.59
C GLU A 97 3.62 1.76 -10.05
N PRO A 98 3.14 1.22 -8.91
CA PRO A 98 3.74 0.04 -8.27
C PRO A 98 3.68 -1.19 -9.16
N GLU A 99 2.64 -1.34 -9.98
CA GLU A 99 2.47 -2.45 -10.92
C GLU A 99 3.56 -2.45 -11.99
N LEU A 100 3.83 -1.28 -12.59
CA LEU A 100 4.87 -1.12 -13.58
C LEU A 100 6.26 -1.36 -12.96
N THR A 101 6.49 -0.86 -11.75
CA THR A 101 7.76 -1.07 -11.05
C THR A 101 7.98 -2.55 -10.72
N LEU A 102 6.93 -3.26 -10.31
CA LEU A 102 6.98 -4.69 -10.05
C LEU A 102 7.27 -5.46 -11.34
N GLN A 103 6.63 -5.09 -12.46
CA GLN A 103 6.88 -5.71 -13.76
C GLN A 103 8.34 -5.59 -14.19
N LEU A 104 8.91 -4.40 -14.10
CA LEU A 104 10.32 -4.17 -14.46
C LEU A 104 11.28 -5.02 -13.62
N VAL A 105 10.99 -5.15 -12.32
CA VAL A 105 11.79 -6.00 -11.43
C VAL A 105 11.66 -7.46 -11.83
N LEU A 106 10.46 -7.96 -12.12
CA LEU A 106 10.23 -9.36 -12.50
C LEU A 106 10.85 -9.71 -13.86
N GLU A 107 10.74 -8.83 -14.85
CA GLU A 107 11.34 -9.00 -16.18
C GLU A 107 12.88 -9.06 -16.13
N GLN A 108 13.51 -8.28 -15.25
CA GLN A 108 14.95 -8.38 -14.99
C GLN A 108 15.38 -9.79 -14.55
N HIS A 109 14.50 -10.48 -13.83
CA HIS A 109 14.75 -11.84 -13.34
C HIS A 109 14.27 -12.91 -14.33
N GLY A 110 13.95 -12.52 -15.57
CA GLY A 110 13.53 -13.41 -16.64
C GLY A 110 12.08 -13.90 -16.52
N MET A 111 11.28 -13.31 -15.64
CA MET A 111 9.86 -13.66 -15.47
C MET A 111 9.00 -12.76 -16.36
N LYS A 112 8.33 -13.33 -17.35
CA LYS A 112 7.52 -12.56 -18.31
C LYS A 112 6.07 -12.47 -17.85
N GLU A 113 5.40 -11.38 -18.21
CA GLU A 113 3.99 -11.14 -17.93
C GLU A 113 3.07 -12.30 -18.38
N ARG A 114 3.45 -12.97 -19.48
CA ARG A 114 2.72 -14.10 -20.07
C ARG A 114 2.76 -15.39 -19.26
N ASP A 115 3.60 -15.48 -18.24
CA ASP A 115 3.76 -16.71 -17.46
C ASP A 115 2.61 -16.94 -16.46
N GLY A 116 1.59 -16.05 -16.42
CA GLY A 116 0.43 -16.15 -15.52
C GLY A 116 0.77 -15.94 -14.04
N PHE A 117 2.06 -15.89 -13.71
CA PHE A 117 2.63 -15.65 -12.38
C PHE A 117 2.30 -14.26 -11.84
N TYR A 118 2.12 -13.25 -12.69
CA TYR A 118 1.81 -11.88 -12.29
C TYR A 118 0.48 -11.76 -11.54
N ASN A 119 -0.58 -12.38 -12.08
CA ASN A 119 -1.88 -12.41 -11.42
C ASN A 119 -1.85 -13.28 -10.16
N LEU A 120 -1.02 -14.32 -10.12
CA LEU A 120 -0.84 -15.12 -8.90
C LEU A 120 -0.06 -14.35 -7.82
N LEU A 121 1.02 -13.64 -8.14
CA LEU A 121 1.79 -12.87 -7.15
C LEU A 121 1.03 -11.67 -6.58
N PHE A 122 0.16 -11.04 -7.37
CA PHE A 122 -0.64 -9.90 -6.92
C PHE A 122 -1.83 -10.33 -6.05
N HIS A 123 -2.36 -11.53 -6.26
CA HIS A 123 -3.50 -12.08 -5.52
C HIS A 123 -3.13 -13.09 -4.43
N CYS A 124 -1.96 -13.69 -4.51
CA CYS A 124 -1.39 -14.44 -3.42
C CYS A 124 -0.66 -13.46 -2.51
N GLU A 125 -1.24 -13.28 -1.34
CA GLU A 125 -0.69 -12.71 -0.11
C GLU A 125 0.86 -12.70 0.04
N PRO A 126 1.41 -11.87 0.94
CA PRO A 126 2.85 -11.69 1.25
C PRO A 126 3.73 -12.96 1.37
N LEU A 127 3.14 -14.15 1.43
CA LEU A 127 3.77 -15.45 1.50
C LEU A 127 4.57 -15.83 0.24
N LEU A 128 4.08 -15.50 -0.96
CA LEU A 128 4.82 -15.80 -2.21
C LEU A 128 6.06 -14.90 -2.36
N TYR A 129 5.95 -13.64 -1.91
CA TYR A 129 7.10 -12.74 -1.79
C TYR A 129 8.08 -13.26 -0.72
N ARG A 130 7.59 -13.81 0.41
CA ARG A 130 8.41 -14.44 1.46
C ARG A 130 9.19 -15.66 0.97
N GLU A 131 8.60 -16.55 0.19
CA GLU A 131 9.28 -17.76 -0.31
C GLU A 131 10.28 -17.44 -1.43
N LEU A 132 9.92 -16.55 -2.35
CA LEU A 132 10.87 -16.09 -3.38
C LEU A 132 12.01 -15.26 -2.78
N GLU A 133 11.74 -14.45 -1.76
CA GLU A 133 12.77 -13.73 -1.03
C GLU A 133 13.60 -14.66 -0.15
N LYS A 134 13.04 -15.75 0.39
CA LYS A 134 13.77 -16.80 1.09
C LYS A 134 14.82 -17.42 0.16
N ASP A 135 14.42 -17.88 -1.02
CA ASP A 135 15.34 -18.49 -1.98
C ASP A 135 16.35 -17.46 -2.52
N ARG A 136 15.94 -16.19 -2.71
CA ARG A 136 16.85 -15.10 -3.12
C ARG A 136 17.87 -14.76 -2.04
N VAL A 137 17.46 -14.70 -0.78
CA VAL A 137 18.33 -14.47 0.37
C VAL A 137 19.30 -15.64 0.52
N PHE A 138 18.83 -16.89 0.39
CA PHE A 138 19.70 -18.07 0.42
C PHE A 138 20.70 -18.13 -0.74
N GLN A 139 20.29 -17.78 -1.97
CA GLN A 139 21.18 -17.73 -3.14
C GLN A 139 22.16 -16.55 -3.09
N MET A 140 21.78 -15.43 -2.47
CA MET A 140 22.68 -14.29 -2.28
C MET A 140 23.84 -14.58 -1.31
N PHE A 141 23.68 -15.55 -0.40
CA PHE A 141 24.72 -15.95 0.55
C PHE A 141 25.63 -17.06 0.00
N ASP A 142 26.14 -16.87 -1.22
CA ASP A 142 27.20 -17.66 -1.85
C ASP A 142 28.58 -17.44 -1.16
N VAL A 143 28.59 -17.44 0.18
CA VAL A 143 29.74 -17.11 1.03
C VAL A 143 30.00 -18.28 1.98
N ASP A 144 31.25 -18.75 1.97
CA ASP A 144 31.88 -19.84 2.73
C ASP A 144 30.99 -20.74 3.61
N LYS A 145 30.98 -22.03 3.24
CA LYS A 145 30.14 -23.12 3.79
C LYS A 145 30.16 -23.30 5.32
N GLU A 146 31.13 -22.77 6.05
CA GLU A 146 31.24 -22.97 7.50
C GLU A 146 30.57 -21.86 8.33
N ASN A 147 30.69 -20.59 7.94
CA ASN A 147 30.00 -19.47 8.63
C ASN A 147 28.49 -19.48 8.36
N ASN A 148 28.05 -20.16 7.30
CA ASN A 148 26.68 -20.23 6.85
C ASN A 148 25.76 -21.07 7.78
N LYS A 149 26.32 -22.02 8.55
CA LYS A 149 25.51 -22.87 9.45
C LYS A 149 24.88 -22.08 10.61
N LEU A 150 25.62 -21.15 11.20
CA LEU A 150 25.11 -20.34 12.31
C LEU A 150 24.02 -19.38 11.82
N VAL A 151 24.24 -18.73 10.67
CA VAL A 151 23.26 -17.84 10.04
C VAL A 151 21.99 -18.61 9.68
N HIS A 152 22.13 -19.82 9.11
CA HIS A 152 20.99 -20.68 8.81
C HIS A 152 20.16 -21.03 10.06
N LEU A 153 20.82 -21.41 11.16
CA LEU A 153 20.13 -21.72 12.42
C LEU A 153 19.40 -20.51 13.00
N LEU A 154 20.02 -19.33 12.98
CA LEU A 154 19.40 -18.09 13.44
C LEU A 154 18.20 -17.69 12.58
N LEU A 155 18.29 -17.86 11.26
CA LEU A 155 17.17 -17.63 10.35
C LEU A 155 16.05 -18.66 10.62
N GLU A 156 16.35 -19.95 10.76
CA GLU A 156 15.33 -20.95 11.10
C GLU A 156 14.62 -20.68 12.43
N GLU A 157 15.35 -20.23 13.44
CA GLU A 157 14.77 -19.85 14.74
C GLU A 157 13.86 -18.63 14.60
N ARG A 158 14.34 -17.59 13.91
CA ARG A 158 13.55 -16.38 13.66
C ARG A 158 12.29 -16.68 12.83
N TRP A 159 12.38 -17.61 11.88
CA TRP A 159 11.22 -18.05 11.09
C TRP A 159 10.20 -18.80 11.95
N ARG A 160 10.64 -19.69 12.84
CA ARG A 160 9.74 -20.38 13.78
C ARG A 160 9.03 -19.40 14.72
N GLU A 161 9.74 -18.39 15.19
CA GLU A 161 9.16 -17.31 15.99
C GLU A 161 8.09 -16.53 15.18
N LEU A 162 8.40 -16.15 13.94
CA LEU A 162 7.45 -15.48 13.06
C LEU A 162 6.20 -16.32 12.78
N GLU A 163 6.36 -17.61 12.51
CA GLU A 163 5.25 -18.53 12.27
C GLU A 163 4.37 -18.69 13.53
N SER A 164 4.99 -18.73 14.71
CA SER A 164 4.27 -18.75 15.99
C SER A 164 3.48 -17.45 16.22
N ASN A 165 4.11 -16.30 15.97
CA ASN A 165 3.46 -15.00 16.10
C ASN A 165 2.30 -14.85 15.11
N GLU A 166 2.46 -15.34 13.89
CA GLU A 166 1.42 -15.33 12.86
C GLU A 166 0.20 -16.16 13.26
N LYS A 167 0.43 -17.37 13.82
CA LYS A 167 -0.65 -18.21 14.39
C LYS A 167 -1.38 -17.50 15.54
N GLN A 168 -0.64 -16.79 16.40
CA GLN A 168 -1.23 -16.01 17.49
C GLN A 168 -2.09 -14.86 16.97
N VAL A 169 -1.60 -14.12 15.97
CA VAL A 169 -2.35 -13.03 15.32
C VAL A 169 -3.63 -13.56 14.66
N GLU A 170 -3.58 -14.72 13.99
CA GLU A 170 -4.78 -15.27 13.36
C GLU A 170 -5.83 -15.72 14.40
N LYS A 171 -5.38 -16.22 15.56
CA LYS A 171 -6.27 -16.52 16.68
C LYS A 171 -6.94 -15.26 17.23
N GLU A 172 -6.19 -14.19 17.43
CA GLU A 172 -6.72 -12.89 17.89
C GLU A 172 -7.71 -12.29 16.89
N LYS A 173 -7.41 -12.36 15.58
CA LYS A 173 -8.34 -11.95 14.52
C LYS A 173 -9.65 -12.72 14.60
N GLU A 174 -9.60 -14.03 14.83
CA GLU A 174 -10.81 -14.85 14.94
C GLU A 174 -11.66 -14.49 16.17
N GLU A 175 -11.01 -14.19 17.30
CA GLU A 175 -11.69 -13.67 18.50
C GLU A 175 -12.36 -12.32 18.24
N LEU A 176 -11.68 -11.41 17.53
CA LEU A 176 -12.25 -10.12 17.11
C LEU A 176 -13.43 -10.28 16.15
N ARG A 177 -13.37 -11.23 15.20
CA ARG A 177 -14.50 -11.55 14.31
C ARG A 177 -15.72 -11.99 15.11
N LYS A 178 -15.54 -12.86 16.12
CA LYS A 178 -16.63 -13.29 17.01
C LYS A 178 -17.20 -12.12 17.83
N ALA A 179 -16.34 -11.28 18.40
CA ALA A 179 -16.76 -10.10 19.17
C ALA A 179 -17.56 -9.11 18.31
N ARG A 180 -17.10 -8.84 17.09
CA ARG A 180 -17.81 -8.00 16.13
C ARG A 180 -19.21 -8.54 15.81
N ASN A 181 -19.32 -9.83 15.50
CA ASN A 181 -20.61 -10.47 15.21
C ASN A 181 -21.58 -10.40 16.40
N TYR A 182 -21.06 -10.49 17.63
CA TYR A 182 -21.88 -10.32 18.83
C TYR A 182 -22.41 -8.89 18.97
N LEU A 183 -21.54 -7.89 18.79
CA LEU A 183 -21.93 -6.47 18.86
C LEU A 183 -22.95 -6.10 17.77
N GLU A 184 -22.79 -6.64 16.56
CA GLU A 184 -23.74 -6.43 15.47
C GLU A 184 -25.14 -6.95 15.81
N LYS A 185 -25.23 -8.11 16.46
CA LYS A 185 -26.51 -8.65 16.96
C LYS A 185 -27.13 -7.77 18.05
N GLN A 186 -26.31 -7.24 18.97
CA GLN A 186 -26.81 -6.31 20.00
C GLN A 186 -27.30 -5.00 19.37
N GLN A 187 -26.57 -4.48 18.39
CA GLN A 187 -26.94 -3.28 17.66
C GLN A 187 -28.31 -3.45 16.95
N ALA A 188 -28.51 -4.58 16.27
CA ALA A 188 -29.79 -4.90 15.65
C ALA A 188 -30.96 -4.95 16.65
N LYS A 189 -30.73 -5.45 17.87
CA LYS A 189 -31.75 -5.47 18.93
C LYS A 189 -32.10 -4.06 19.41
N ILE A 190 -31.09 -3.22 19.64
CA ILE A 190 -31.28 -1.81 20.03
C ILE A 190 -32.07 -1.06 18.96
N ASP A 191 -31.76 -1.29 17.69
CA ASP A 191 -32.46 -0.62 16.59
C ASP A 191 -33.92 -1.10 16.45
N LEU A 192 -34.20 -2.37 16.73
CA LEU A 192 -35.57 -2.88 16.83
C LEU A 192 -36.35 -2.20 17.96
N GLU A 193 -35.76 -2.07 19.15
CA GLU A 193 -36.38 -1.38 20.29
C GLU A 193 -36.62 0.11 19.99
N ARG A 194 -35.66 0.78 19.33
CA ARG A 194 -35.82 2.17 18.86
C ARG A 194 -37.00 2.32 17.90
N MET A 195 -37.16 1.40 16.95
CA MET A 195 -38.30 1.41 16.04
C MET A 195 -39.63 1.25 16.77
N GLN A 196 -39.70 0.37 17.78
CA GLN A 196 -40.91 0.19 18.59
C GLN A 196 -41.26 1.46 19.38
N VAL A 197 -40.27 2.09 20.02
CA VAL A 197 -40.47 3.36 20.75
C VAL A 197 -40.93 4.48 19.82
N LEU A 198 -40.37 4.58 18.61
CA LEU A 198 -40.80 5.55 17.62
C LEU A 198 -42.26 5.32 17.20
N LYS A 199 -42.65 4.06 16.99
CA LYS A 199 -44.04 3.70 16.69
C LYS A 199 -44.99 4.13 17.81
N MET A 200 -44.68 3.78 19.06
CA MET A 200 -45.47 4.18 20.23
C MET A 200 -45.57 5.70 20.37
N LYS A 201 -44.49 6.45 20.10
CA LYS A 201 -44.51 7.92 20.12
C LYS A 201 -45.45 8.51 19.08
N LEU A 202 -45.51 7.93 17.87
CA LEU A 202 -46.44 8.36 16.83
C LEU A 202 -47.90 8.09 17.25
N GLU A 203 -48.19 6.90 17.76
CA GLU A 203 -49.52 6.54 18.26
C GLU A 203 -49.99 7.47 19.39
N LEU A 204 -49.10 7.80 20.34
CA LEU A 204 -49.39 8.76 21.42
C LEU A 204 -49.68 10.16 20.86
N LYS A 205 -48.89 10.62 19.88
CA LYS A 205 -49.10 11.93 19.25
C LYS A 205 -50.46 12.00 18.56
N GLU A 206 -50.87 10.95 17.87
CA GLU A 206 -52.20 10.85 17.26
C GLU A 206 -53.32 10.85 18.31
N PHE A 207 -53.13 10.15 19.42
CA PHE A 207 -54.08 10.12 20.53
C PHE A 207 -54.26 11.49 21.17
N CYS A 208 -53.16 12.18 21.51
CA CYS A 208 -53.20 13.54 22.05
C CYS A 208 -53.90 14.51 21.09
N GLY A 209 -53.59 14.45 19.79
CA GLY A 209 -54.25 15.28 18.78
C GLY A 209 -55.75 14.99 18.60
N LYS A 210 -56.22 13.77 18.91
CA LYS A 210 -57.66 13.46 18.97
C LYS A 210 -58.31 14.05 20.22
N GLN A 211 -57.66 13.97 21.38
CA GLN A 211 -58.19 14.50 22.63
C GLN A 211 -58.38 16.03 22.59
N GLU A 212 -57.43 16.77 22.01
CA GLU A 212 -57.53 18.22 21.82
C GLU A 212 -58.69 18.63 20.90
N ARG A 213 -58.96 17.84 19.84
CA ARG A 213 -60.11 18.08 18.96
C ARG A 213 -61.44 17.86 19.67
N CYS A 214 -61.52 16.86 20.55
CA CYS A 214 -62.72 16.58 21.35
C CYS A 214 -62.96 17.64 22.44
N SER A 215 -61.91 18.17 23.09
CA SER A 215 -62.07 19.22 24.10
C SER A 215 -62.52 20.54 23.48
N PHE A 216 -62.05 20.87 22.27
CA PHE A 216 -62.45 22.09 21.56
C PHE A 216 -63.93 22.09 21.13
N SER A 217 -64.46 20.94 20.70
CA SER A 217 -65.86 20.82 20.28
C SER A 217 -66.84 20.90 21.46
N LEU A 218 -66.47 20.37 22.63
CA LEU A 218 -67.25 20.50 23.88
C LEU A 218 -67.24 21.94 24.42
N GLY A 219 -66.13 22.67 24.26
CA GLY A 219 -66.03 24.07 24.68
C GLY A 219 -66.94 25.02 23.90
N LYS A 220 -67.17 24.76 22.60
CA LYS A 220 -68.08 25.58 21.77
C LYS A 220 -69.55 25.44 22.18
N LYS A 221 -70.02 24.21 22.48
CA LYS A 221 -71.41 23.95 22.88
C LYS A 221 -71.83 24.57 24.22
N ARG A 222 -70.88 25.03 25.05
CA ARG A 222 -71.19 25.70 26.34
C ARG A 222 -71.31 27.21 26.23
N ARG A 223 -71.02 27.81 25.07
CA ARG A 223 -71.07 29.28 24.87
C ARG A 223 -72.22 29.74 23.96
N GLU A 224 -73.03 28.80 23.48
CA GLU A 224 -74.32 29.03 22.81
C GLU A 224 -75.45 28.80 23.83
#